data_AF-A0A3D0YQD9-F1
#
_entry.id   AF-A0A3D0YQD9-F1
#
_cell.length_a   1.000
_cell.length_b   1.000
_cell.length_c   1.000
_cell.angle_alpha   90.00
_cell.angle_beta   90.00
_cell.angle_gamma   90.00
#
_symmetry.space_group_name_H-M   'P 1'
#
loop_
_entity.id
_entity.type
_entity.pdbx_description
1 polymer ?
#
loop_
_entity_poly.entity_id
_entity_poly.type
_entity_poly.pdbx_seq_one_letter_code
_entity_poly.pdbx_strand_id
1 'polypeptide(L)'
;MTKLFFYLLCAVLPIHYSSGEPDTPKSAPPATDQSIADKLKTHDLGAKKLGAEQDDLSADVQDLYEEQTDVEVKKLLRQVEEIMADATDRLEISKTDGATIAIQTEIIEKIFEAAKKKEQQGGGG
;
A
#
# COMPACT_ATOMS: atom_id res chain seq x y z
N MET A 1 -25.83 6.96 -30.82
CA MET A 1 -25.09 7.55 -31.97
C MET A 1 -25.61 8.97 -32.19
N THR A 2 -24.85 9.82 -32.89
CA THR A 2 -25.19 11.20 -33.33
C THR A 2 -25.10 12.34 -32.32
N LYS A 3 -23.88 12.69 -31.87
CA LYS A 3 -23.45 14.10 -31.72
C LYS A 3 -22.00 14.32 -32.15
N LEU A 4 -21.55 13.54 -33.12
CA LEU A 4 -20.39 13.84 -33.95
C LEU A 4 -20.95 14.45 -35.25
N PHE A 5 -20.35 15.53 -35.73
CA PHE A 5 -20.75 16.30 -36.93
C PHE A 5 -21.89 17.30 -36.76
N PHE A 6 -21.67 18.39 -36.03
CA PHE A 6 -22.24 19.69 -36.41
C PHE A 6 -21.50 20.79 -35.65
N TYR A 7 -20.33 21.19 -36.15
CA TYR A 7 -19.89 22.59 -36.26
C TYR A 7 -18.40 22.62 -36.62
N LEU A 8 -18.13 22.30 -37.88
CA LEU A 8 -16.96 22.78 -38.58
C LEU A 8 -17.48 23.73 -39.66
N LEU A 9 -17.66 25.01 -39.31
CA LEU A 9 -17.64 26.10 -40.28
C LEU A 9 -17.45 27.47 -39.60
N CYS A 10 -16.21 27.97 -39.72
CA CYS A 10 -15.86 29.37 -39.99
C CYS A 10 -16.50 30.50 -39.17
N ALA A 11 -15.73 31.07 -38.25
CA ALA A 11 -15.63 32.52 -38.11
C ALA A 11 -14.21 32.91 -37.69
N VAL A 12 -13.50 33.47 -38.66
CA VAL A 12 -12.17 34.07 -38.55
C VAL A 12 -12.19 35.16 -37.48
N LEU A 13 -11.35 35.04 -36.45
CA LEU A 13 -11.00 36.16 -35.58
C LEU A 13 -9.49 36.18 -35.33
N PRO A 14 -8.90 37.38 -35.23
CA PRO A 14 -7.48 37.60 -35.43
C PRO A 14 -6.65 37.00 -34.31
N ILE A 15 -5.54 36.40 -34.74
CA ILE A 15 -4.38 35.97 -33.96
C ILE A 15 -4.00 37.09 -32.99
N HIS A 16 -4.46 37.01 -31.74
CA HIS A 16 -3.73 37.57 -30.62
C HIS A 16 -2.76 36.49 -30.16
N TYR A 17 -1.53 36.61 -30.65
CA TYR A 17 -0.39 35.85 -30.15
C TYR A 17 -0.11 36.32 -28.72
N SER A 18 -0.85 35.78 -27.75
CA SER A 18 -0.42 35.80 -26.35
C SER A 18 0.65 34.72 -26.23
N SER A 19 1.90 35.15 -26.17
CA SER A 19 3.05 34.29 -25.87
C SER A 19 2.83 33.68 -24.48
N GLY A 20 2.18 32.53 -24.43
CA GLY A 20 2.15 31.67 -23.26
C GLY A 20 3.46 30.92 -23.23
N GLU A 21 4.32 31.28 -22.28
CA GLU A 21 5.54 30.54 -21.94
C GLU A 21 5.22 29.06 -21.73
N PRO A 22 6.16 28.14 -22.04
CA PRO A 22 5.98 26.72 -21.77
C PRO A 22 5.79 26.52 -20.26
N ASP A 23 4.69 25.89 -19.86
CA ASP A 23 4.41 25.50 -18.47
C ASP A 23 5.52 24.54 -17.97
N THR A 24 6.59 25.12 -17.45
CA THR A 24 7.55 24.40 -16.61
C THR A 24 6.81 23.91 -15.36
N PRO A 25 7.04 22.67 -14.90
CA PRO A 25 6.51 22.24 -13.61
C PRO A 25 7.04 23.20 -12.56
N LYS A 26 6.13 23.96 -11.93
CA LYS A 26 6.45 24.93 -10.88
C LYS A 26 7.26 24.22 -9.80
N SER A 27 8.57 24.45 -9.78
CA SER A 27 9.49 23.88 -8.80
C SER A 27 8.95 24.19 -7.42
N ALA A 28 8.71 23.16 -6.61
CA ALA A 28 8.40 23.35 -5.21
C ALA A 28 9.52 24.19 -4.57
N PRO A 29 9.20 25.14 -3.67
CA PRO A 29 10.23 25.86 -2.93
C PRO A 29 11.11 24.87 -2.16
N PRO A 30 12.41 25.18 -2.00
CA PRO A 30 13.34 24.29 -1.31
C PRO A 30 12.86 24.00 0.11
N ALA A 31 13.02 22.74 0.55
CA ALA A 31 12.61 22.33 1.89
C ALA A 31 13.39 23.11 2.95
N THR A 32 12.68 23.67 3.92
CA THR A 32 13.28 24.27 5.13
C THR A 32 13.53 23.19 6.17
N ASP A 33 14.47 23.40 7.09
CA ASP A 33 14.75 22.46 8.19
C ASP A 33 13.49 22.12 9.00
N GLN A 34 12.63 23.12 9.22
CA GLN A 34 11.34 22.94 9.89
C GLN A 34 10.43 22.00 9.08
N SER A 35 10.33 22.20 7.76
CA SER A 35 9.51 21.35 6.91
C SER A 35 10.01 19.89 6.83
N ILE A 36 11.33 19.69 6.97
CA ILE A 36 11.93 18.34 7.04
C ILE A 36 11.61 17.70 8.39
N ALA A 37 11.80 18.43 9.49
CA ALA A 37 11.49 17.94 10.84
C ALA A 37 10.00 17.54 10.98
N ASP A 38 9.08 18.33 10.41
CA ASP A 38 7.66 18.03 10.46
C ASP A 38 7.29 16.81 9.59
N LYS A 39 7.96 16.62 8.44
CA LYS A 39 7.80 15.42 7.62
C LYS A 39 8.30 14.16 8.33
N LEU A 40 9.43 14.23 9.03
CA LEU A 40 9.97 13.11 9.81
C LEU A 40 9.01 12.72 10.95
N LYS A 41 8.49 13.68 11.71
CA LYS A 41 7.46 13.40 12.73
C LYS A 41 6.20 12.77 12.13
N THR A 42 5.77 13.26 10.97
CA THR A 42 4.60 12.70 10.27
C THR A 42 4.85 11.26 9.85
N HIS A 43 6.05 10.95 9.35
CA HIS A 43 6.47 9.60 9.00
C HIS A 43 6.53 8.69 10.21
N ASP A 44 7.13 9.13 11.32
CA ASP A 44 7.20 8.35 12.56
C ASP A 44 5.82 7.99 13.10
N LEU A 45 4.89 8.96 13.11
CA LEU A 45 3.50 8.74 13.52
C LEU A 45 2.79 7.77 12.57
N GLY A 46 3.01 7.90 11.26
CA GLY A 46 2.45 7.01 10.26
C GLY A 46 2.96 5.58 10.41
N ALA A 47 4.26 5.39 10.62
CA ALA A 47 4.87 4.08 10.80
C ALA A 47 4.36 3.39 12.07
N LYS A 48 4.27 4.12 13.19
CA LYS A 48 3.71 3.58 14.45
C LYS A 48 2.24 3.22 14.35
N LYS A 49 1.45 4.05 13.66
CA LYS A 49 0.04 3.72 13.38
C LYS A 49 -0.07 2.43 12.57
N LEU A 50 0.75 2.29 11.52
CA LEU A 50 0.78 1.07 10.71
C LEU A 50 1.24 -0.14 11.53
N GLY A 51 2.19 0.02 12.44
CA GLY A 51 2.61 -1.03 13.38
C GLY A 51 1.46 -1.51 14.26
N ALA A 52 0.70 -0.60 14.85
CA ALA A 52 -0.49 -0.95 15.63
C ALA A 52 -1.56 -1.69 14.79
N GLU A 53 -1.75 -1.28 13.53
CA GLU A 53 -2.66 -1.99 12.60
C GLU A 53 -2.14 -3.39 12.24
N GLN A 54 -0.81 -3.60 12.18
CA GLN A 54 -0.22 -4.94 12.00
C GLN A 54 -0.42 -5.82 13.23
N ASP A 55 -0.33 -5.27 14.44
CA ASP A 55 -0.60 -6.01 15.69
C ASP A 55 -2.05 -6.47 15.77
N ASP A 56 -2.99 -5.58 15.46
CA ASP A 56 -4.42 -5.93 15.39
C ASP A 56 -4.65 -7.06 14.37
N LEU A 57 -4.04 -6.97 13.18
CA LEU A 57 -4.14 -8.02 12.17
C LEU A 57 -3.45 -9.32 12.59
N SER A 58 -2.37 -9.24 13.37
CA SER A 58 -1.69 -10.42 13.90
C SER A 58 -2.58 -11.18 14.90
N ALA A 59 -3.39 -10.46 15.68
CA ALA A 59 -4.41 -11.06 16.53
C ALA A 59 -5.46 -11.81 15.69
N ASP A 60 -5.93 -11.22 14.57
CA ASP A 60 -6.84 -11.91 13.65
C ASP A 60 -6.22 -13.20 13.06
N VAL A 61 -4.91 -13.18 12.76
CA VAL A 61 -4.18 -14.38 12.29
C VAL A 61 -4.07 -15.45 13.37
N GLN A 62 -3.88 -15.06 14.63
CA GLN A 62 -3.89 -16.00 15.77
C GLN A 62 -5.26 -16.66 15.93
N ASP A 63 -6.35 -15.89 15.86
CA ASP A 63 -7.71 -16.43 15.90
C ASP A 63 -7.95 -17.41 14.75
N LEU A 64 -7.55 -17.05 13.52
CA LEU A 64 -7.61 -17.96 12.37
C LEU A 64 -6.81 -19.24 12.61
N TYR A 65 -5.61 -19.15 13.19
CA TYR A 65 -4.77 -20.28 13.51
C TYR A 65 -5.45 -21.23 14.51
N GLU A 66 -6.12 -20.70 15.54
CA GLU A 66 -6.84 -21.49 16.55
C GLU A 66 -8.00 -22.27 15.92
N GLU A 67 -8.75 -21.64 15.02
CA GLU A 67 -9.88 -22.27 14.31
C GLU A 67 -9.47 -23.37 13.31
N GLN A 68 -8.24 -23.33 12.78
CA GLN A 68 -7.80 -24.32 11.81
C GLN A 68 -7.47 -25.67 12.45
N THR A 69 -7.91 -26.75 11.79
CA THR A 69 -7.59 -28.14 12.13
C THR A 69 -6.56 -28.76 11.18
N ASP A 70 -6.41 -28.23 9.97
CA ASP A 70 -5.42 -28.70 9.01
C ASP A 70 -4.01 -28.28 9.42
N VAL A 71 -3.13 -29.26 9.57
CA VAL A 71 -1.76 -29.05 10.08
C VAL A 71 -0.93 -28.16 9.16
N GLU A 72 -1.12 -28.25 7.85
CA GLU A 72 -0.36 -27.45 6.89
C GLU A 72 -0.85 -26.00 6.84
N VAL A 73 -2.17 -25.78 6.89
CA VAL A 73 -2.72 -24.41 7.02
C VAL A 73 -2.29 -23.78 8.34
N LYS A 74 -2.35 -24.51 9.46
CA LYS A 74 -1.86 -24.03 10.77
C LYS A 74 -0.37 -23.65 10.71
N LYS A 75 0.46 -24.45 10.04
CA LYS A 75 1.88 -24.16 9.88
C LYS A 75 2.11 -22.86 9.11
N LEU A 76 1.37 -22.63 8.03
CA LEU A 76 1.46 -21.40 7.25
C LEU A 76 1.03 -20.18 8.07
N LEU A 77 -0.07 -20.28 8.82
CA LEU A 77 -0.54 -19.19 9.69
C LEU A 77 0.44 -18.87 10.82
N ARG A 78 1.12 -19.87 11.40
CA ARG A 78 2.20 -19.63 12.37
C ARG A 78 3.38 -18.87 11.75
N GLN A 79 3.76 -19.21 10.53
CA GLN A 79 4.82 -18.47 9.83
C GLN A 79 4.40 -17.03 9.54
N VAL A 80 3.13 -16.81 9.20
CA VAL A 80 2.58 -15.47 9.02
C VAL A 80 2.74 -14.66 10.32
N GLU A 81 2.34 -15.22 11.47
CA GLU A 81 2.47 -14.57 12.78
C GLU A 81 3.93 -14.20 13.10
N GLU A 82 4.88 -15.14 12.89
CA GLU A 82 6.32 -14.90 13.13
C GLU A 82 6.85 -13.74 12.29
N ILE A 83 6.44 -13.64 11.02
CA ILE A 83 6.91 -12.60 10.10
C ILE A 83 6.18 -11.27 10.36
N MET A 84 4.93 -11.31 10.81
CA MET A 84 4.19 -10.12 11.24
C MET A 84 4.83 -9.46 12.45
N ALA A 85 5.35 -10.24 13.42
CA ALA A 85 6.12 -9.70 14.53
C ALA A 85 7.36 -8.93 14.04
N ASP A 86 8.12 -9.49 13.09
CA ASP A 86 9.26 -8.80 12.48
C ASP A 86 8.85 -7.52 11.73
N ALA A 87 7.65 -7.50 11.13
CA ALA A 87 7.12 -6.29 10.48
C ALA A 87 6.77 -5.21 11.50
N THR A 88 6.06 -5.57 12.58
CA THR A 88 5.71 -4.66 13.67
C THR A 88 6.95 -4.04 14.29
N ASP A 89 7.93 -4.86 14.73
CA ASP A 89 9.16 -4.40 15.39
C ASP A 89 9.88 -3.30 14.58
N ARG A 90 9.83 -3.42 13.26
CA ARG A 90 10.45 -2.45 12.36
C ARG A 90 9.63 -1.19 12.19
N LEU A 91 8.31 -1.31 12.15
CA LEU A 91 7.38 -0.17 12.08
C LEU A 91 7.42 0.68 13.35
N GLU A 92 7.60 0.06 14.53
CA GLU A 92 7.75 0.77 15.80
C GLU A 92 8.92 1.76 15.81
N ILE A 93 10.03 1.37 15.18
CA ILE A 93 11.23 2.20 15.00
C ILE A 93 11.25 2.96 13.67
N SER A 94 10.10 3.05 13.00
CA SER A 94 9.89 3.82 11.77
C SER A 94 10.79 3.38 10.61
N LYS A 95 11.25 2.12 10.60
CA LYS A 95 11.95 1.54 9.46
C LYS A 95 10.93 1.05 8.44
N THR A 96 10.77 1.82 7.36
CA THR A 96 9.87 1.50 6.23
C THR A 96 10.63 1.33 4.92
N ASP A 97 11.88 0.84 5.00
CA ASP A 97 12.73 0.64 3.83
C ASP A 97 12.33 -0.62 3.03
N GLY A 98 13.09 -0.91 1.96
CA GLY A 98 12.81 -2.05 1.08
C GLY A 98 12.74 -3.40 1.78
N ALA A 99 13.47 -3.59 2.89
CA ALA A 99 13.36 -4.84 3.63
C ALA A 99 12.01 -4.92 4.37
N THR A 100 11.43 -3.81 4.84
CA THR A 100 10.11 -3.85 5.51
C THR A 100 9.03 -4.22 4.50
N ILE A 101 9.15 -3.70 3.28
CA ILE A 101 8.28 -4.03 2.16
C ILE A 101 8.41 -5.51 1.78
N ALA A 102 9.62 -6.06 1.77
CA ALA A 102 9.85 -7.48 1.48
C ALA A 102 9.18 -8.40 2.53
N ILE A 103 9.30 -8.08 3.82
CA ILE A 103 8.62 -8.80 4.91
C ILE A 103 7.10 -8.76 4.71
N GLN A 104 6.52 -7.58 4.45
CA GLN A 104 5.08 -7.46 4.17
C GLN A 104 4.64 -8.24 2.92
N THR A 105 5.51 -8.32 1.90
CA THR A 105 5.23 -9.12 0.71
C THR A 105 5.20 -10.61 1.06
N GLU A 106 6.15 -11.08 1.85
CA GLU A 106 6.19 -12.47 2.31
C GLU A 106 4.96 -12.84 3.16
N ILE A 107 4.50 -11.93 4.03
CA ILE A 107 3.24 -12.09 4.79
C ILE A 107 2.08 -12.37 3.83
N ILE A 108 1.92 -11.55 2.79
CA ILE A 108 0.85 -11.69 1.79
C ILE A 108 0.96 -13.03 1.05
N GLU A 109 2.18 -13.40 0.62
CA GLU A 109 2.42 -14.65 -0.09
C GLU A 109 2.04 -15.87 0.76
N LYS A 110 2.40 -15.89 2.04
CA LYS A 110 2.07 -17.00 2.94
C LYS A 110 0.58 -17.07 3.29
N ILE A 111 -0.08 -15.92 3.47
CA ILE A 111 -1.55 -15.89 3.61
C ILE A 111 -2.21 -16.46 2.37
N PHE A 112 -1.73 -16.10 1.18
CA PHE A 112 -2.24 -16.64 -0.08
C PHE A 112 -2.01 -18.16 -0.19
N GLU A 113 -0.84 -18.66 0.19
CA GLU A 113 -0.57 -20.10 0.26
C GLU A 113 -1.51 -20.82 1.23
N ALA A 114 -1.76 -20.24 2.41
CA ALA A 114 -2.68 -20.79 3.40
C ALA A 114 -4.12 -20.85 2.85
N ALA A 115 -4.57 -19.79 2.20
CA ALA A 115 -5.88 -19.72 1.57
C ALA A 115 -6.04 -20.76 0.46
N LYS A 116 -5.04 -20.87 -0.44
CA LYS A 116 -5.03 -21.87 -1.53
C LYS A 116 -5.05 -23.30 -0.98
N LYS A 117 -4.31 -23.57 0.09
CA LYS A 117 -4.30 -24.89 0.73
C LYS A 117 -5.66 -25.24 1.32
N LYS A 118 -6.32 -24.28 1.98
CA LYS A 118 -7.67 -24.43 2.52
C LYS A 118 -8.71 -24.67 1.41
N GLU A 119 -8.62 -23.95 0.29
CA GLU A 119 -9.51 -24.13 -0.86
C GLU A 119 -9.39 -25.53 -1.48
N GLN A 120 -8.18 -26.05 -1.64
CA GLN A 120 -7.94 -27.40 -2.17
C GLN A 120 -8.58 -28.50 -1.31
N GLN A 121 -8.78 -28.25 -0.02
CA GLN A 121 -9.46 -29.18 0.89
C GLN A 121 -10.99 -29.07 0.82
N GLY A 122 -11.53 -27.94 0.35
CA GLY A 122 -12.97 -27.69 0.19
C GLY A 122 -13.56 -28.14 -1.15
N GLY A 123 -12.73 -28.51 -2.15
CA GLY A 123 -13.16 -28.91 -3.50
C GLY A 123 -13.65 -30.36 -3.68
N GLY A 124 -14.05 -31.03 -2.60
CA GLY A 124 -14.45 -32.44 -2.59
C GLY A 124 -15.88 -32.70 -2.10
N GLY A 125 -16.81 -31.78 -2.38
CA GLY A 125 -18.25 -31.92 -2.09
C GLY A 125 -19.07 -32.06 -3.36
#